data_AF-A0A3B9VJH1-F1
#
_entry.id   AF-A0A3B9VJH1-F1
#
_cell.length_a   1.000
_cell.length_b   1.000
_cell.length_c   1.000
_cell.angle_alpha   90.00
_cell.angle_beta   90.00
_cell.angle_gamma   90.00
#
_symmetry.space_group_name_H-M   'P 1'
#
loop_
_entity.id
_entity.type
_entity.pdbx_description
1 polymer ?
#
loop_
_entity_poly.entity_id
_entity_poly.type
_entity_poly.pdbx_seq_one_letter_code
_entity_poly.pdbx_strand_id
1 'polypeptide(L)'
;MNARQPEISYLPPQGDPLGVNPWFRFGASVIKPILNSIIKKDWKGAQHLPKSGAAIVVCNHLSYVDPLTFTHFLYNNGRAPRYLGKESVFRIP
;
A
#
# COMPACT_ATOMS: atom_id res chain seq x y z
N MET A 1 -19.72 -12.95 -31.50
CA MET A 1 -20.42 -12.98 -30.19
C MET A 1 -19.54 -12.25 -29.19
N ASN A 2 -19.93 -11.04 -28.75
CA ASN A 2 -19.18 -10.26 -27.77
C ASN A 2 -19.38 -10.88 -26.39
N ALA A 3 -18.39 -11.62 -25.89
CA ALA A 3 -18.38 -12.07 -24.51
C ALA A 3 -18.27 -10.83 -23.61
N ARG A 4 -19.35 -10.48 -22.89
CA ARG A 4 -19.29 -9.46 -21.84
C ARG A 4 -18.29 -9.95 -20.80
N GLN A 5 -17.22 -9.17 -20.55
CA GLN A 5 -16.36 -9.45 -19.41
C GLN A 5 -17.22 -9.39 -18.13
N PRO A 6 -17.08 -10.36 -17.21
CA PRO A 6 -17.81 -10.31 -15.95
C PRO A 6 -17.40 -9.05 -15.19
N GLU A 7 -18.39 -8.29 -14.72
CA GLU A 7 -18.16 -7.12 -13.88
C GLU A 7 -17.69 -7.59 -12.50
N ILE A 8 -16.39 -7.48 -12.25
CA ILE A 8 -15.79 -7.84 -10.96
C ILE A 8 -15.83 -6.61 -10.06
N SER A 9 -16.64 -6.68 -9.01
CA SER A 9 -16.73 -5.64 -7.97
C SER A 9 -16.20 -6.17 -6.64
N TYR A 10 -15.34 -5.38 -6.00
CA TYR A 10 -14.76 -5.70 -4.68
C TYR A 10 -15.33 -4.76 -3.63
N LEU A 11 -15.49 -5.28 -2.41
CA LEU A 11 -15.86 -4.46 -1.27
C LEU A 11 -14.75 -3.45 -0.96
N PRO A 12 -15.09 -2.23 -0.48
CA PRO A 12 -14.10 -1.26 -0.08
C PRO A 12 -13.22 -1.81 1.06
N PRO A 13 -11.96 -1.37 1.15
CA PRO A 13 -11.06 -1.79 2.21
C PRO A 13 -11.62 -1.36 3.58
N GLN A 14 -11.45 -2.22 4.58
CA GLN A 14 -11.91 -1.99 5.96
C GLN A 14 -10.74 -2.02 6.95
N GLY A 15 -11.03 -1.65 8.21
CA GLY A 15 -10.05 -1.59 9.29
C GLY A 15 -9.34 -0.25 9.40
N ASP A 16 -8.49 -0.14 10.42
CA ASP A 16 -7.66 1.04 10.65
C ASP A 16 -6.20 0.61 10.90
N PRO A 17 -5.28 0.85 9.96
CA PRO A 17 -5.45 1.45 8.62
C PRO A 17 -6.37 0.66 7.66
N LEU A 18 -6.97 1.31 6.65
CA LEU A 18 -7.83 0.66 5.67
C LEU A 18 -7.07 -0.39 4.85
N GLY A 19 -7.60 -1.62 4.78
CA GLY A 19 -7.00 -2.74 4.05
C GLY A 19 -5.98 -3.54 4.87
N VAL A 20 -5.93 -3.30 6.19
CA VAL A 20 -5.01 -4.00 7.10
C VAL A 20 -5.48 -5.42 7.41
N ASN A 21 -4.53 -6.34 7.62
CA ASN A 21 -4.77 -7.68 8.15
C ASN A 21 -3.69 -8.02 9.20
N PRO A 22 -3.81 -9.12 9.96
CA PRO A 22 -2.86 -9.46 11.03
C PRO A 22 -1.39 -9.55 10.56
N TRP A 23 -1.15 -10.17 9.40
CA TRP A 23 0.19 -10.28 8.81
C TRP A 23 0.78 -8.93 8.41
N PHE A 24 -0.06 -8.04 7.87
CA PHE A 24 0.33 -6.67 7.57
C PHE A 24 0.70 -5.92 8.85
N ARG A 25 -0.07 -6.07 9.93
CA ARG A 25 0.25 -5.44 11.23
C ARG A 25 1.57 -5.93 11.78
N PHE A 26 1.82 -7.23 11.71
CA PHE A 26 3.09 -7.83 12.12
C PHE A 26 4.27 -7.30 11.29
N GLY A 27 4.14 -7.29 9.96
CA GLY A 27 5.17 -6.70 9.08
C GLY A 27 5.39 -5.22 9.39
N ALA A 28 4.33 -4.44 9.58
CA ALA A 28 4.42 -3.03 9.95
C ALA A 28 5.08 -2.82 11.31
N SER A 29 4.81 -3.67 12.33
CA SER A 29 5.45 -3.53 13.65
C SER A 29 6.95 -3.80 13.63
N VAL A 30 7.43 -4.61 12.68
CA VAL A 30 8.86 -4.91 12.50
C VAL A 30 9.54 -3.89 11.59
N ILE A 31 8.96 -3.59 10.43
CA ILE A 31 9.61 -2.77 9.39
C ILE A 31 9.56 -1.28 9.72
N LYS A 32 8.45 -0.77 10.28
CA LYS A 32 8.29 0.65 10.61
C LYS A 32 9.41 1.20 11.52
N PRO A 33 9.78 0.55 12.64
CA PRO A 33 10.89 1.05 13.47
C PRO A 33 12.23 1.06 12.71
N ILE A 34 12.51 0.04 11.89
CA ILE A 34 13.73 -0.01 11.07
C ILE A 34 13.79 1.18 10.11
N LEU A 35 12.71 1.45 9.37
CA LEU A 35 12.62 2.60 8.47
C LEU A 35 12.66 3.93 9.24
N ASN A 36 12.19 3.96 10.48
CA ASN A 36 12.29 5.14 11.32
C ASN A 36 13.73 5.48 11.68
N SER A 37 14.57 4.47 11.92
CA SER A 37 15.97 4.63 12.28
C SER A 37 16.86 4.97 11.08
N ILE A 38 16.58 4.43 9.88
CA ILE A 38 17.53 4.53 8.74
C ILE A 38 17.10 5.50 7.63
N ILE A 39 15.84 5.98 7.63
CA ILE A 39 15.32 6.85 6.57
C ILE A 39 14.90 8.21 7.13
N LYS A 40 15.50 9.30 6.62
CA LYS A 40 14.97 10.66 6.83
C LYS A 40 13.70 10.84 6.01
N LYS A 41 12.66 11.40 6.63
CA LYS A 41 11.33 11.55 6.04
C LYS A 41 10.98 13.04 5.91
N ASP A 42 10.61 13.47 4.71
CA ASP A 42 9.94 14.76 4.47
C ASP A 42 8.59 14.46 3.79
N TRP A 43 7.56 14.22 4.60
CA TRP A 43 6.24 13.81 4.13
C TRP A 43 5.31 15.01 4.01
N LYS A 44 4.64 15.12 2.86
CA LYS A 44 3.71 16.22 2.54
C LYS A 44 2.47 15.66 1.84
N GLY A 45 1.36 16.40 1.90
CA GLY A 45 0.16 16.09 1.13
C GLY A 45 -0.69 14.93 1.67
N ALA A 46 -0.46 14.47 2.89
CA ALA A 46 -1.26 13.40 3.52
C ALA A 46 -2.74 13.75 3.68
N GLN A 47 -3.08 15.04 3.68
CA GLN A 47 -4.47 15.53 3.69
C GLN A 47 -5.22 15.20 2.40
N HIS A 48 -4.53 14.97 1.28
CA HIS A 48 -5.16 14.59 0.01
C HIS A 48 -5.47 13.10 -0.09
N LEU A 49 -4.99 12.29 0.86
CA LEU A 49 -5.32 10.86 0.88
C LEU A 49 -6.79 10.68 1.28
N PRO A 50 -7.61 9.99 0.46
CA PRO A 50 -8.99 9.71 0.82
C PRO A 50 -9.04 8.94 2.15
N LYS A 51 -9.97 9.29 3.04
CA LYS A 51 -10.08 8.69 4.39
C LYS A 51 -11.03 7.49 4.46
N SER A 52 -11.79 7.24 3.40
CA SER A 52 -12.72 6.12 3.27
C SER A 52 -12.75 5.59 1.83
N GLY A 53 -13.38 4.44 1.63
CA GLY A 53 -13.60 3.87 0.30
C GLY A 53 -12.34 3.36 -0.42
N ALA A 54 -12.51 2.89 -1.65
CA ALA A 54 -11.42 2.45 -2.51
C ALA A 54 -10.61 3.65 -3.03
N ALA A 55 -9.29 3.47 -3.21
CA ALA A 55 -8.42 4.47 -3.79
C ALA A 55 -7.25 3.79 -4.52
N ILE A 56 -6.82 4.38 -5.64
CA ILE A 56 -5.57 4.04 -6.31
C ILE A 56 -4.61 5.20 -6.04
N VAL A 57 -3.48 4.90 -5.41
CA VAL A 57 -2.42 5.90 -5.19
C VAL A 57 -1.24 5.51 -6.06
N VAL A 58 -0.74 6.48 -6.83
CA VAL A 58 0.34 6.29 -7.78
C VAL A 58 1.53 7.13 -7.36
N CYS A 59 2.73 6.58 -7.47
CA CYS A 59 3.99 7.29 -7.26
C CYS A 59 4.95 6.99 -8.41
N ASN A 60 5.95 7.86 -8.58
CA ASN A 60 7.11 7.52 -9.40
C ASN A 60 7.85 6.33 -8.79
N HIS A 61 8.48 5.50 -9.62
CA HIS A 61 9.32 4.39 -9.18
C HIS A 61 10.79 4.73 -9.45
N LEU A 62 11.53 5.06 -8.39
CA LEU A 62 12.92 5.51 -8.40
C LEU A 62 13.88 4.43 -7.87
N SER A 63 13.42 3.55 -6.99
CA SER A 63 14.30 2.60 -6.31
C SER A 63 13.58 1.33 -5.84
N TYR A 64 14.35 0.29 -5.54
CA TYR A 64 13.81 -0.95 -4.99
C TYR A 64 13.20 -0.79 -3.58
N VAL A 65 13.54 0.27 -2.84
CA VAL A 65 12.99 0.51 -1.51
C VAL A 65 11.64 1.23 -1.54
N ASP A 66 11.19 1.68 -2.72
CA ASP A 66 9.95 2.45 -2.88
C ASP A 66 8.70 1.76 -2.30
N PRO A 67 8.50 0.44 -2.45
CA PRO A 67 7.34 -0.21 -1.83
C PRO A 67 7.34 -0.04 -0.30
N LEU A 68 8.51 -0.07 0.34
CA LEU A 68 8.63 0.11 1.79
C LEU A 68 8.43 1.57 2.20
N THR A 69 9.08 2.52 1.53
CA THR A 69 8.96 3.95 1.88
C THR A 69 7.56 4.49 1.60
N PHE A 70 6.95 4.08 0.49
CA PHE A 70 5.61 4.49 0.11
C PHE A 70 4.55 3.83 0.99
N THR A 71 4.70 2.54 1.30
CA THR A 71 3.86 1.87 2.30
C THR A 71 3.95 2.56 3.64
N HIS A 72 5.15 2.97 4.07
CA HIS A 72 5.35 3.63 5.35
C HIS A 72 4.58 4.97 5.42
N PHE A 73 4.62 5.78 4.36
CA PHE A 73 3.82 6.99 4.26
C PHE A 73 2.31 6.69 4.29
N LEU A 74 1.83 5.76 3.47
CA LEU A 74 0.40 5.43 3.36
C LEU A 74 -0.15 4.82 4.66
N TYR A 75 0.58 3.89 5.25
CA TYR A 75 0.17 3.18 6.46
C TYR A 75 0.04 4.13 7.64
N ASN A 76 0.98 5.07 7.80
CA ASN A 76 0.91 6.10 8.83
C ASN A 76 -0.20 7.13 8.59
N ASN A 77 -0.82 7.12 7.41
CA ASN A 77 -1.92 8.02 7.05
C ASN A 77 -3.24 7.25 6.78
N GLY A 78 -3.38 6.05 7.35
CA GLY A 78 -4.63 5.30 7.40
C GLY A 78 -4.88 4.36 6.22
N ARG A 79 -3.86 4.01 5.43
CA ARG A 79 -3.98 3.12 4.26
C ARG A 79 -2.93 2.01 4.27
N ALA A 80 -3.33 0.75 4.31
CA ALA A 80 -2.43 -0.40 4.09
C ALA A 80 -2.48 -0.83 2.60
N PRO A 81 -1.53 -0.40 1.76
CA PRO A 81 -1.61 -0.57 0.30
C PRO A 81 -1.51 -2.02 -0.16
N ARG A 82 -1.92 -2.24 -1.42
CA ARG A 82 -1.59 -3.41 -2.24
C ARG A 82 -0.95 -2.92 -3.51
N TYR A 83 0.06 -3.64 -3.98
CA TYR A 83 0.82 -3.26 -5.17
C TYR A 83 0.43 -4.12 -6.36
N LEU A 84 0.36 -3.49 -7.51
CA LEU A 84 0.34 -4.19 -8.78
C LEU A 84 1.80 -4.49 -9.15
N GLY A 85 2.13 -5.77 -9.23
CA GLY A 85 3.47 -6.23 -9.59
C GLY A 85 3.40 -7.21 -10.76
N LYS A 86 4.46 -7.24 -11.57
CA LYS A 86 4.63 -8.32 -12.54
C LYS A 86 4.71 -9.64 -11.78
N GLU A 87 4.07 -10.67 -12.31
CA GLU A 87 3.99 -12.00 -11.69
C GLU A 87 5.37 -12.55 -11.26
N SER A 88 6.41 -12.30 -12.06
CA SER A 88 7.77 -12.72 -11.77
C SER A 88 8.33 -12.19 -10.45
N VAL A 89 7.86 -11.04 -9.95
CA VAL A 89 8.29 -10.46 -8.67
C VAL A 89 7.79 -11.30 -7.50
N PHE A 90 6.68 -12.03 -7.65
CA PHE A 90 6.08 -12.85 -6.60
C PHE A 90 6.56 -14.31 -6.63
N ARG A 91 7.36 -14.71 -7.63
CA ARG A 91 7.99 -16.03 -7.69
C ARG A 91 9.33 -16.11 -6.96
N ILE A 92 9.91 -14.96 -6.65
CA ILE A 92 11.20 -14.89 -5.95
C ILE A 92 10.91 -15.19 -4.47
N PRO A 93 11.59 -16.17 -3.86
CA PRO A 93 11.35 -16.59 -2.48
C PRO A 93 11.67 -15.51 -1.44
#